data_AF-A0AB37JKV0-F1
#
_entry.id   AF-A0AB37JKV0-F1
#
_cell.length_a   1.000
_cell.length_b   1.000
_cell.length_c   1.000
_cell.angle_alpha   90.00
_cell.angle_beta   90.00
_cell.angle_gamma   90.00
#
_symmetry.space_group_name_H-M   'P 1'
#
loop_
_entity.id
_entity.type
_entity.pdbx_description
1 polymer ?
#
loop_
_entity_poly.entity_id
_entity_poly.type
_entity_poly.pdbx_seq_one_letter_code
_entity_poly.pdbx_strand_id
1 'polypeptide(L)' 'MLNVRRGNEEDLNNTIEEIKVYAKTYEHDKVTLIDLKKSHSPVLDEDRYIVLLQIERDTKNLGRKYEYEE' A
#
# COMPACT_ATOMS: atom_id res chain seq x y z
N MET A 1 2.21 7.08 8.81
CA MET A 1 3.44 6.89 8.02
C MET A 1 3.12 7.13 6.55
N LEU A 2 3.94 7.91 5.85
CA LEU A 2 3.82 8.10 4.39
C LEU A 2 4.75 7.11 3.67
N ASN A 3 4.25 6.48 2.61
CA ASN A 3 5.00 5.53 1.80
C ASN A 3 4.88 5.92 0.32
N VAL A 4 6.02 5.97 -0.37
CA VAL A 4 6.10 6.28 -1.80
C VAL A 4 6.61 5.04 -2.52
N ARG A 5 5.81 4.50 -3.43
CA ARG A 5 6.19 3.38 -4.29
C ARG A 5 6.29 3.84 -5.73
N ARG A 6 7.29 3.34 -6.44
CA ARG A 6 7.54 3.66 -7.86
C ARG A 6 7.85 2.38 -8.59
N GLY A 7 7.25 2.17 -9.75
CA GLY A 7 7.38 0.92 -10.46
C GLY A 7 6.70 0.92 -11.81
N ASN A 8 6.83 -0.18 -12.53
CA ASN A 8 6.03 -0.43 -13.73
C ASN A 8 4.63 -0.94 -13.33
N GLU A 9 3.86 -1.44 -14.29
CA GLU A 9 2.51 -1.97 -14.04
C GLU A 9 2.51 -3.22 -13.14
N GLU A 10 3.50 -4.10 -13.28
CA GLU A 10 3.64 -5.30 -12.45
C GLU A 10 3.89 -4.91 -10.99
N ASP A 11 4.81 -3.96 -10.75
CA ASP A 11 5.08 -3.41 -9.42
C ASP A 11 3.85 -2.77 -8.78
N LEU A 12 3.01 -2.11 -9.58
CA LEU A 12 1.76 -1.52 -9.12
C LEU A 12 0.77 -2.61 -8.68
N ASN A 13 0.59 -3.65 -9.50
CA ASN A 13 -0.30 -4.77 -9.16
C ASN A 13 0.17 -5.48 -7.89
N ASN A 14 1.48 -5.72 -7.76
CA ASN A 14 2.07 -6.28 -6.54
C ASN A 14 1.81 -5.39 -5.32
N THR A 15 1.96 -4.08 -5.48
CA THR A 15 1.67 -3.11 -4.42
C THR A 15 0.20 -3.18 -3.97
N ILE A 16 -0.74 -3.29 -4.90
CA ILE A 16 -2.18 -3.42 -4.58
C ILE A 16 -2.44 -4.71 -3.80
N GLU A 17 -1.85 -5.83 -4.21
CA GLU A 17 -1.99 -7.10 -3.51
C GLU A 17 -1.38 -7.05 -2.11
N GLU A 18 -0.20 -6.46 -1.94
CA GLU A 18 0.42 -6.24 -0.63
C GLU A 18 -0.47 -5.40 0.29
N ILE A 19 -1.12 -4.34 -0.22
CA ILE A 19 -2.05 -3.53 0.57
C ILE A 19 -3.26 -4.36 1.00
N LYS A 20 -3.82 -5.20 0.13
CA LYS A 20 -4.93 -6.10 0.48
C LYS A 20 -4.54 -7.09 1.57
N VAL A 21 -3.35 -7.69 1.48
CA VAL A 21 -2.82 -8.60 2.50
C VAL A 21 -2.59 -7.86 3.83
N TYR A 22 -2.04 -6.64 3.77
CA TYR A 22 -1.83 -5.80 4.94
C TYR A 22 -3.15 -5.47 5.64
N ALA A 23 -4.16 -5.02 4.88
CA ALA A 23 -5.48 -4.67 5.42
C ALA A 23 -6.18 -5.87 6.08
N LYS A 24 -5.99 -7.09 5.56
CA LYS A 24 -6.50 -8.31 6.21
C LYS A 24 -5.75 -8.67 7.50
N THR A 25 -4.44 -8.42 7.52
CA THR A 25 -3.59 -8.77 8.67
C THR A 25 -3.78 -7.77 9.82
N TYR A 26 -4.01 -6.50 9.48
CA TYR A 26 -4.15 -5.39 10.41
C TYR A 26 -5.47 -4.68 10.16
N GLU A 27 -6.59 -5.33 10.50
CA GLU A 27 -7.96 -4.87 10.19
C GLU A 27 -8.27 -3.45 10.69
N HIS A 28 -7.60 -3.01 11.76
CA HIS A 28 -7.80 -1.67 12.33
C HIS A 28 -6.80 -0.63 11.82
N ASP A 29 -5.76 -1.04 11.09
CA ASP A 29 -4.88 -0.09 10.43
C ASP A 29 -5.60 0.46 9.19
N LYS A 30 -5.52 1.78 9.04
CA LYS A 30 -6.13 2.46 7.90
C LYS A 30 -5.05 2.77 6.85
N VAL A 31 -5.22 2.20 5.67
CA VAL A 31 -4.40 2.52 4.49
C VAL A 31 -5.21 3.44 3.58
N THR A 32 -4.66 4.62 3.29
CA THR A 32 -5.28 5.61 2.40
C THR A 32 -4.39 5.84 1.19
N LEU A 33 -4.94 5.71 -0.03
CA LEU A 33 -4.28 6.16 -1.25
C LEU A 33 -4.40 7.68 -1.36
N ILE A 34 -3.26 8.36 -1.33
CA ILE A 34 -3.20 9.82 -1.38
C ILE A 34 -3.08 10.31 -2.83
N ASP A 35 -2.23 9.65 -3.63
CA ASP A 35 -1.98 10.05 -5.01
C ASP A 35 -1.55 8.84 -5.85
N LEU A 36 -1.99 8.81 -7.09
CA LEU A 36 -1.56 7.85 -8.11
C LEU A 36 -1.25 8.62 -9.39
N LYS A 37 0.02 8.59 -9.79
CA LYS A 37 0.48 9.23 -11.01
C LYS A 37 1.06 8.20 -11.96
N LYS A 38 0.71 8.35 -13.25
CA LYS A 38 1.34 7.64 -14.35
C LYS A 38 2.20 8.63 -15.13
N SER A 39 3.43 8.25 -15.43
CA SER A 39 4.36 9.05 -16.24
C SER A 39 5.18 8.15 -17.14
N HIS A 40 5.32 8.53 -18.40
CA HIS A 40 6.23 7.85 -19.31
C HIS A 40 7.68 8.20 -18.98
N SER A 41 8.54 7.18 -18.82
CA SER A 41 9.97 7.35 -18.54
C SER A 41 10.75 7.35 -19.86
N PRO A 42 11.24 8.50 -20.35
CA PRO A 42 12.01 8.54 -21.60
C PRO A 42 13.36 7.82 -21.50
N VAL A 43 13.85 7.56 -20.29
CA VAL A 43 15.12 6.85 -20.06
C VAL A 43 14.95 5.34 -20.19
N LEU A 44 13.77 4.82 -19.85
CA LEU A 44 13.48 3.39 -19.82
C LEU A 44 12.53 2.95 -20.94
N ASP A 45 12.00 3.91 -21.70
CA ASP A 45 11.01 3.72 -22.76
C ASP A 45 9.77 2.94 -22.29
N GLU A 46 9.36 3.17 -21.03
CA GLU A 46 8.21 2.48 -20.42
C GLU A 46 7.39 3.43 -19.55
N ASP A 47 6.13 3.05 -19.32
CA ASP A 47 5.26 3.74 -18.37
C ASP A 47 5.62 3.36 -16.93
N ARG A 48 5.75 4.39 -16.09
CA ARG A 48 6.00 4.24 -14.65
C ARG A 48 4.84 4.81 -13.85
N TYR A 49 4.54 4.14 -12.75
CA TYR A 49 3.55 4.55 -11.77
C TYR A 49 4.24 5.02 -10.50
N ILE A 50 3.72 6.09 -9.91
CA ILE A 50 4.12 6.61 -8.59
C ILE A 50 2.87 6.57 -7.72
N VAL A 51 2.95 5.81 -6.62
CA VAL A 51 1.87 5.63 -5.65
C VAL A 51 2.29 6.27 -4.33
N LEU A 52 1.47 7.18 -3.81
CA LEU A 52 1.62 7.75 -2.48
C LEU A 52 0.54 7.20 -1.56
N LEU A 53 0.96 6.54 -0.49
CA LEU A 53 0.09 5.93 0.51
C LEU A 53 0.32 6.57 1.86
N GLN A 54 -0.74 6.71 2.64
CA GLN A 54 -0.69 7.02 4.06
C GLN A 54 -1.21 5.84 4.86
N ILE A 55 -0.40 5.34 5.77
CA ILE A 55 -0.77 4.27 6.70
C ILE A 55 -0.90 4.88 8.09
N GLU A 56 -2.11 4.84 8.63
CA GLU A 56 -2.43 5.21 10.00
C GLU A 56 -2.60 3.91 10.80
N ARG A 57 -1.67 3.65 11.71
CA ARG A 57 -1.74 2.45 12.54
C ARG A 57 -2.70 2.68 13.70
N ASP A 58 -3.50 1.68 14.04
CA ASP A 58 -4.25 1.71 15.29
C ASP A 58 -3.30 1.46 16.46
N THR A 59 -2.70 2.55 16.95
CA THR A 59 -1.73 2.48 18.05
C THR A 59 -2.34 2.06 19.38
N LYS A 60 -3.68 2.04 19.49
CA LYS A 60 -4.37 1.58 20.71
C LYS A 60 -4.43 0.05 20.83
N ASN A 61 -4.29 -0.66 19.71
CA ASN A 61 -4.32 -2.13 19.63
C ASN A 61 -2.98 -2.74 19.19
N LEU A 62 -1.85 -2.05 19.45
CA LEU A 62 -0.52 -2.60 19.20
C LEU A 62 -0.25 -3.81 20.11
N GLY A 63 -0.48 -5.01 19.57
CA GLY A 63 -0.11 -6.27 20.22
C GLY A 63 -1.26 -7.22 20.56
N ARG A 64 -2.52 -6.87 20.29
CA ARG A 64 -3.61 -7.86 20.35
C ARG A 64 -3.63 -8.63 19.04
N LYS A 65 -3.17 -9.88 19.07
CA LYS A 65 -3.71 -10.89 18.15
C LYS A 65 -5.18 -11.01 18.53
N TYR A 66 -6.08 -10.64 17.64
CA TYR A 66 -7.48 -11.00 17.83
C TYR A 66 -7.54 -12.53 17.73
N GLU A 67 -7.82 -13.17 18.84
CA GLU A 67 -8.28 -14.56 18.82
C GLU A 67 -9.63 -14.51 18.11
N TYR A 68 -9.68 -15.12 16.93
CA TYR A 68 -10.96 -15.41 16.30
C TYR A 68 -11.67 -16.41 17.22
N GLU A 69 -12.82 -16.03 17.77
CA GLU A 69 -13.82 -17.01 18.18
C GLU A 69 -14.64 -17.35 16.92
N GLU A 70 -14.33 -18.50 16.33
CA GLU A 70 -15.32 -19.40 15.72
C GLU A 70 -14.85 -20.86 15.84
#